data_AF-A0A957MYJ1-F1
#
_entry.id   AF-A0A957MYJ1-F1
#
_cell.length_a   1.000
_cell.length_b   1.000
_cell.length_c   1.000
_cell.angle_alpha   90.00
_cell.angle_beta   90.00
_cell.angle_gamma   90.00
#
_symmetry.space_group_name_H-M   'P 1'
#
loop_
_entity.id
_entity.type
_entity.pdbx_description
1 polymer ?
#
loop_
_entity_poly.entity_id
_entity_poly.type
_entity_poly.pdbx_seq_one_letter_code
_entity_poly.pdbx_strand_id
1 'polypeptide(L)' 'MTKAILIDPTEMRKPSVLKAPEIPINQYVADPAAEEARYGRETLVRVYRDMVVIREFETMLDRIKK' A
#
# COMPACT_ATOMS: atom_id res chain seq x y z
N MET A 1 -16.88 -26.03 -5.39
CA MET A 1 -16.86 -26.34 -6.84
C MET A 1 -15.56 -25.81 -7.42
N THR A 2 -14.53 -26.64 -7.49
CA THR A 2 -13.23 -26.27 -8.06
C THR A 2 -13.42 -26.06 -9.56
N LYS A 3 -13.22 -24.83 -10.05
CA LYS A 3 -13.20 -24.58 -11.50
C LYS A 3 -12.02 -25.36 -12.08
N ALA A 4 -12.30 -26.44 -12.81
CA ALA A 4 -11.28 -27.12 -13.60
C ALA A 4 -10.91 -26.20 -14.77
N ILE A 5 -9.74 -25.58 -14.69
CA ILE A 5 -9.20 -24.77 -15.77
C ILE A 5 -8.48 -25.73 -16.71
N LEU A 6 -9.07 -25.99 -17.89
CA LEU A 6 -8.42 -26.78 -18.93
C LEU A 6 -7.29 -25.94 -19.55
N ILE A 7 -6.05 -26.38 -19.39
CA ILE A 7 -4.86 -25.71 -19.91
C ILE A 7 -4.39 -26.48 -21.14
N ASP A 8 -4.63 -25.94 -22.33
CA ASP A 8 -4.12 -26.50 -23.59
C ASP A 8 -2.71 -25.93 -23.90
N PRO A 9 -1.66 -26.77 -23.97
CA PRO A 9 -0.30 -26.34 -24.29
C PRO A 9 -0.17 -25.64 -25.64
N THR A 10 -1.02 -25.98 -26.61
CA THR A 10 -1.01 -25.42 -27.97
C THR A 10 -1.50 -23.98 -27.97
N GLU A 11 -2.52 -23.68 -27.17
CA GLU A 11 -3.08 -22.34 -27.02
C GLU A 11 -2.21 -21.44 -26.13
N MET A 12 -1.76 -21.96 -24.99
CA MET A 12 -0.97 -21.19 -24.01
C MET A 12 0.41 -20.76 -24.53
N ARG A 13 0.99 -21.51 -25.47
CA ARG A 13 2.32 -21.24 -26.04
C ARG A 13 2.27 -20.44 -27.34
N LYS A 14 1.11 -19.95 -27.76
CA LYS A 14 1.00 -19.11 -28.96
C LYS A 14 1.82 -17.83 -28.81
N PRO A 15 2.55 -17.40 -29.85
CA PRO A 15 3.18 -16.09 -29.87
C PRO A 15 2.15 -15.00 -29.58
N SER A 16 2.38 -14.22 -28.54
CA SER A 16 1.51 -13.12 -28.14
C SER A 16 2.34 -12.02 -27.48
N VAL A 17 1.76 -10.82 -27.41
CA VAL A 17 2.38 -9.68 -26.75
C VAL A 17 1.61 -9.42 -25.46
N LEU A 18 2.28 -9.60 -24.32
CA LEU A 18 1.74 -9.22 -23.02
C LEU A 18 1.70 -7.69 -22.92
N LYS A 19 0.50 -7.11 -22.99
CA LYS A 19 0.28 -5.68 -22.70
C LYS A 19 -0.10 -5.54 -21.23
N ALA A 20 0.87 -5.19 -20.40
CA ALA A 20 0.58 -4.82 -19.01
C ALA A 20 -0.12 -3.45 -18.98
N PRO A 21 -1.13 -3.26 -18.12
CA PRO A 21 -1.63 -1.91 -17.83
C PRO A 21 -0.51 -1.07 -17.21
N GLU A 22 -0.62 0.26 -17.33
CA GLU A 22 0.28 1.16 -16.62
C GLU A 22 0.16 0.91 -15.11
N ILE A 23 1.31 0.65 -14.46
CA ILE A 23 1.36 0.45 -13.02
C ILE A 23 1.78 1.79 -12.41
N PRO A 24 0.85 2.50 -11.74
CA PRO A 24 1.18 3.76 -11.09
C PRO A 24 2.17 3.52 -9.93
N ILE A 25 3.31 4.22 -9.96
CA ILE A 25 4.32 4.19 -8.89
C ILE A 25 4.23 5.49 -8.10
N ASN A 26 4.14 5.40 -6.77
CA ASN A 26 4.14 6.55 -5.86
C ASN A 26 3.10 7.63 -6.19
N GLN A 27 1.94 7.25 -6.75
CA GLN A 27 0.87 8.19 -7.11
C GLN A 27 0.04 8.70 -5.93
N TYR A 28 0.46 8.40 -4.69
CA TYR A 28 -0.19 8.94 -3.52
C TYR A 28 0.07 10.45 -3.45
N VAL A 29 -0.99 11.24 -3.57
CA VAL A 29 -0.97 12.69 -3.35
C VAL A 29 -1.86 12.99 -2.16
N ALA A 30 -1.27 13.55 -1.11
CA ALA A 30 -2.02 13.92 0.09
C ALA A 30 -2.94 15.12 -0.20
N ASP A 31 -4.16 15.06 0.30
CA ASP A 31 -5.11 16.18 0.32
C ASP A 31 -5.54 16.47 1.76
N PRO A 32 -4.86 17.41 2.44
CA PRO A 32 -5.15 17.72 3.84
C PRO A 32 -6.59 18.20 4.08
N ALA A 33 -7.21 18.87 3.11
CA ALA A 33 -8.57 19.39 3.26
C ALA A 33 -9.60 18.25 3.20
N ALA A 34 -9.42 17.31 2.27
CA ALA A 34 -10.26 16.12 2.18
C ALA A 34 -10.08 15.20 3.42
N GLU A 35 -8.86 15.06 3.91
CA GLU A 35 -8.58 14.27 5.12
C GLU A 35 -9.16 14.93 6.37
N GLU A 36 -9.04 16.25 6.51
CA GLU A 36 -9.65 16.98 7.62
C GLU A 36 -11.17 16.87 7.61
N ALA A 37 -11.80 16.97 6.43
CA ALA A 37 -13.24 16.78 6.28
C ALA A 37 -13.70 15.36 6.63
N ARG A 38 -12.89 14.34 6.33
CA ARG A 38 -13.23 12.93 6.57
C ARG A 38 -13.01 12.49 8.01
N TYR A 39 -11.92 12.93 8.65
CA TYR A 39 -11.48 12.41 9.94
C TYR A 39 -11.60 13.42 11.08
N GLY A 40 -11.63 14.72 10.76
CA GLY A 40 -11.64 15.80 11.73
C GLY A 40 -10.25 16.13 12.27
N ARG A 41 -9.99 17.42 12.48
CA ARG A 41 -8.69 17.96 12.90
C ARG A 41 -8.14 17.32 14.18
N GLU A 42 -8.97 17.19 15.21
CA GLU A 42 -8.53 16.60 16.49
C GLU A 42 -8.11 15.14 16.36
N THR A 43 -8.81 14.37 15.53
CA THR A 43 -8.45 12.98 15.24
C THR A 43 -7.14 12.91 14.49
N LEU A 44 -6.92 13.76 13.49
CA LEU A 44 -5.64 13.80 12.76
C LEU A 44 -4.47 14.11 13.68
N VAL A 45 -4.62 15.06 14.60
CA VAL A 45 -3.59 15.38 15.61
C VAL A 45 -3.33 14.18 16.53
N ARG A 46 -4.37 13.45 16.94
CA ARG A 46 -4.22 12.24 17.77
C ARG A 46 -3.50 11.12 17.03
N VAL A 47 -3.84 10.88 15.76
CA VAL A 47 -3.15 9.89 14.92
C VAL A 47 -1.67 10.24 14.78
N TYR A 48 -1.34 11.50 14.52
CA TYR A 48 0.05 11.94 14.45
C TYR A 48 0.80 11.72 15.76
N ARG A 49 0.17 12.03 16.91
CA ARG A 49 0.75 11.77 18.22
C ARG A 49 1.11 10.29 18.39
N ASP A 50 0.21 9.39 18.05
CA ASP A 50 0.44 7.95 18.19
C ASP A 50 1.58 7.49 17.26
N MET A 51 1.64 7.99 16.03
CA MET A 51 2.74 7.71 15.10
C MET A 51 4.10 8.16 15.66
N VAL A 52 4.17 9.36 16.26
CA VAL A 52 5.40 9.87 16.87
C VAL A 52 5.83 8.99 18.05
N VAL A 53 4.90 8.59 18.92
CA VAL A 53 5.20 7.73 20.07
C VAL A 53 5.76 6.39 19.63
N ILE A 54 5.15 5.75 18.62
CA ILE A 54 5.64 4.49 18.05
C ILE A 54 7.04 4.68 17.47
N ARG A 55 7.25 5.75 16.70
CA ARG A 55 8.54 6.05 16.06
C ARG A 55 9.65 6.27 17.08
N GLU A 56 9.38 6.97 18.16
CA GLU A 56 10.33 7.18 19.26
C GLU A 56 10.67 5.86 19.94
N PHE A 57 9.66 5.04 20.25
CA PHE A 57 9.88 3.73 20.83
C PHE A 57 10.77 2.82 19.95
N GLU A 58 10.48 2.75 18.65
CA GLU A 58 11.30 2.01 17.69
C GLU A 58 12.74 2.56 17.62
N THR A 59 12.89 3.88 17.64
CA THR A 59 14.20 4.54 17.65
C THR A 59 15.00 4.20 18.90
N MET A 60 14.35 4.13 20.07
CA MET A 60 14.98 3.68 21.31
C MET A 60 15.44 2.23 21.22
N LEU A 61 14.63 1.34 20.66
CA LEU A 61 15.02 -0.06 20.44
C LEU A 61 16.19 -0.20 19.47
N ASP A 62 16.22 0.56 18.38
CA ASP A 62 17.34 0.54 17.43
C ASP A 62 18.65 1.00 18.09
N ARG A 63 18.58 2.02 18.98
CA ARG A 63 19.74 2.51 19.75
C ARG A 63 20.30 1.50 20.75
N ILE A 64 19.48 0.56 21.24
CA ILE A 64 19.93 -0.49 22.17
C ILE A 64 20.53 -1.68 21.40
N LYS A 65 20.04 -1.93 20.18
CA LYS A 65 20.49 -3.07 19.35
C LYS A 65 21.81 -2.82 18.63
N LYS A 66 22.15 -1.56 18.35
CA LYS A 66 23.44 -1.14 17.77
C LYS A 66 24.45 -0.85 18.86
#